data_AF-A0A317DIL1-F1
#
_entry.id   AF-A0A317DIL1-F1
#
_cell.length_a   1.000
_cell.length_b   1.000
_cell.length_c   1.000
_cell.angle_alpha   90.00
_cell.angle_beta   90.00
_cell.angle_gamma   90.00
#
_symmetry.space_group_name_H-M   'P 1'
#
loop_
_entity.id
_entity.type
_entity.pdbx_description
1 polymer ?
#
loop_
_entity_poly.entity_id
_entity_poly.type
_entity_poly.pdbx_seq_one_letter_code
_entity_poly.pdbx_strand_id
1 'polypeptide(L)'
;MDWWWRALIGVGVALLFTWIALLIALLVAKPGTAQIKEALRLLPDLLRLLRRLAADNTLPRGVRIRLGLLLAYLAVPFDLIPDFIPVLGYADDFEARADTLVEMCRRGYAERMVLSQDDSCYIDWIDPAVMPFLAQWHYLHIGAEVLLYVRERGVPEAQIETMLVDNPRRVLAGAAAA
;
A
#
# COMPACT_ATOMS: atom_id res chain seq x y z
N MET A 1 -4.75 48.12 10.80
CA MET A 1 -5.19 46.77 11.24
C MET A 1 -4.74 45.74 10.20
N ASP A 2 -3.44 45.74 9.87
CA ASP A 2 -2.95 45.26 8.55
C ASP A 2 -1.74 44.32 8.71
N TRP A 3 -1.30 44.13 9.95
CA TRP A 3 -0.13 43.34 10.32
C TRP A 3 -0.39 41.83 10.21
N TRP A 4 -1.63 41.40 10.48
CA TRP A 4 -2.02 39.99 10.45
C TRP A 4 -2.00 39.42 9.02
N TRP A 5 -2.43 40.18 8.01
CA TRP A 5 -2.31 39.76 6.61
C TRP A 5 -0.86 39.67 6.15
N ARG A 6 0.00 40.62 6.55
CA ARG A 6 1.44 40.56 6.25
C ARG A 6 2.11 39.37 6.94
N ALA A 7 1.69 39.05 8.17
CA ALA A 7 2.16 37.87 8.89
C ALA A 7 1.70 36.57 8.19
N LEU A 8 0.44 36.47 7.78
CA LEU A 8 -0.08 35.32 7.04
C LEU A 8 0.63 35.12 5.70
N ILE A 9 0.86 36.20 4.96
CA ILE A 9 1.65 36.17 3.71
C ILE A 9 3.09 35.71 4.01
N GLY A 10 3.71 36.26 5.05
CA GLY A 10 5.07 35.88 5.46
C GLY A 10 5.19 34.40 5.82
N VAL A 11 4.24 33.87 6.60
CA VAL A 11 4.17 32.45 6.95
C VAL A 11 3.93 31.59 5.71
N GLY A 12 3.00 31.99 4.84
CA GLY A 12 2.73 31.27 3.59
C GLY A 12 3.95 31.21 2.67
N VAL A 13 4.67 32.33 2.53
CA VAL A 13 5.90 32.40 1.74
C VAL A 13 7.01 31.55 2.37
N ALA A 14 7.21 31.62 3.68
CA ALA A 14 8.21 30.81 4.37
C ALA A 14 7.93 29.30 4.28
N LEU A 15 6.66 28.89 4.39
CA LEU A 15 6.24 27.51 4.20
C LEU A 15 6.47 27.06 2.76
N LEU A 16 6.11 27.90 1.77
CA LEU A 16 6.34 27.60 0.36
C LEU A 16 7.84 27.47 0.04
N PHE A 17 8.68 28.37 0.56
CA PHE A 17 10.13 28.30 0.37
C PHE A 17 10.73 27.06 1.02
N THR A 18 10.33 26.75 2.26
CA THR A 18 10.75 25.53 2.96
C THR A 18 10.33 24.28 2.17
N TRP A 19 9.11 24.26 1.64
CA TRP A 19 8.59 23.16 0.84
C TRP A 19 9.35 23.01 -0.49
N ILE A 20 9.62 24.10 -1.21
CA ILE A 20 10.43 24.07 -2.44
C ILE A 20 11.85 23.60 -2.15
N ALA A 21 12.48 24.08 -1.08
CA ALA A 21 13.82 23.65 -0.69
C ALA A 21 13.85 22.15 -0.35
N LEU A 22 12.83 21.65 0.34
CA LEU A 22 12.67 20.22 0.62
C LEU A 22 12.50 19.41 -0.68
N LEU A 23 11.66 19.86 -1.61
CA LEU A 23 11.51 19.21 -2.92
C LEU A 23 12.82 19.16 -3.70
N ILE A 24 13.58 20.26 -3.74
CA ILE A 24 14.88 20.31 -4.41
C ILE A 24 15.86 19.35 -3.73
N ALA A 25 15.91 19.34 -2.40
CA ALA A 25 16.77 18.42 -1.65
C ALA A 25 16.41 16.95 -1.95
N LEU A 26 15.13 16.61 -1.98
CA LEU A 26 14.65 15.27 -2.34
C LEU A 26 14.97 14.91 -3.79
N LEU A 27 14.83 15.85 -4.73
CA LEU A 27 15.18 15.63 -6.14
C LEU A 27 16.68 15.40 -6.34
N VAL A 28 17.53 16.11 -5.61
CA VAL A 28 18.99 15.97 -5.67
C VAL A 28 19.46 14.70 -4.94
N ALA A 29 18.80 14.33 -3.84
CA ALA A 29 19.16 13.17 -3.04
C ALA A 29 18.70 11.84 -3.64
N LYS A 30 17.78 11.84 -4.62
CA LYS A 30 17.24 10.60 -5.20
C LYS A 30 18.22 9.96 -6.20
N PRO A 31 18.77 8.75 -5.93
CA PRO A 31 19.56 8.02 -6.90
C PRO A 31 18.65 7.51 -8.02
N GLY A 32 19.13 7.53 -9.27
CA GLY A 32 18.53 6.79 -10.38
C GLY A 32 17.42 7.51 -11.16
N THR A 33 17.80 8.29 -12.17
CA THR A 33 16.92 8.90 -13.18
C THR A 33 16.24 7.90 -14.15
N ALA A 34 16.21 6.61 -13.82
CA ALA A 34 15.62 5.55 -14.66
C ALA A 34 14.10 5.41 -14.44
N GLN A 35 13.63 5.36 -13.20
CA GLN A 35 12.22 5.08 -12.87
C GLN A 35 11.24 6.22 -13.24
N ILE A 36 11.62 7.49 -13.05
CA ILE A 36 10.72 8.62 -13.36
C ILE A 36 10.43 8.69 -14.86
N LYS A 37 11.42 8.40 -15.71
CA LYS A 37 11.24 8.41 -17.17
C LYS A 37 10.32 7.30 -17.65
N GLU A 38 10.41 6.12 -17.04
CA GLU A 38 9.54 4.99 -17.36
C GLU A 38 8.11 5.19 -16.84
N ALA A 39 7.94 5.68 -15.61
CA ALA A 39 6.63 6.06 -15.07
C ALA A 39 5.96 7.16 -15.92
N LEU A 40 6.71 8.19 -16.31
CA LEU A 40 6.22 9.25 -17.22
C LEU A 40 5.90 8.72 -18.62
N ARG A 41 6.52 7.62 -19.07
CA ARG A 41 6.21 6.97 -20.35
C ARG A 41 4.89 6.20 -20.29
N LEU A 42 4.57 5.59 -19.15
CA LEU A 42 3.33 4.83 -18.94
C LEU A 42 2.14 5.73 -18.59
N LEU A 43 2.38 6.88 -17.96
CA LEU A 43 1.37 7.85 -17.57
C LEU A 43 0.38 8.23 -18.70
N PRO A 44 0.81 8.61 -19.92
CA PRO A 44 -0.13 8.98 -20.99
C PRO A 44 -1.04 7.83 -21.42
N ASP A 45 -0.53 6.60 -21.44
CA ASP A 45 -1.31 5.42 -21.83
C ASP A 45 -2.29 5.02 -20.71
N LEU A 46 -1.87 5.10 -19.45
CA LEU A 46 -2.72 4.89 -18.29
C LEU A 46 -3.87 5.91 -18.24
N LEU A 47 -3.57 7.20 -18.36
CA LEU A 47 -4.59 8.25 -18.39
C LEU A 47 -5.55 8.07 -19.58
N ARG A 48 -5.03 7.69 -20.74
CA ARG A 48 -5.84 7.41 -21.93
C ARG A 48 -6.76 6.22 -21.73
N LEU A 49 -6.25 5.14 -21.13
CA LEU A 49 -7.02 3.93 -20.80
C LEU A 49 -8.12 4.24 -19.79
N LEU A 50 -7.77 4.83 -18.66
CA LEU A 50 -8.72 5.17 -17.60
C LEU A 50 -9.81 6.12 -18.10
N ARG A 51 -9.44 7.13 -18.91
CA ARG A 51 -10.41 8.05 -19.51
C ARG A 51 -11.32 7.36 -20.53
N ARG A 52 -10.79 6.45 -21.35
CA ARG A 52 -11.60 5.66 -22.30
C ARG A 52 -12.58 4.75 -21.56
N LEU A 53 -12.11 4.07 -20.51
CA LEU A 53 -12.93 3.17 -19.71
C LEU A 53 -14.01 3.93 -18.93
N ALA A 54 -13.68 5.11 -18.36
CA ALA A 54 -14.66 5.97 -17.70
C ALA A 54 -15.75 6.50 -18.64
N ALA A 55 -15.41 6.69 -19.92
CA ALA A 55 -16.32 7.15 -20.98
C ALA A 55 -17.08 6.02 -21.68
N ASP A 56 -16.72 4.76 -21.43
CA ASP A 56 -17.35 3.61 -22.07
C ASP A 56 -18.76 3.36 -21.49
N ASN A 57 -19.78 3.54 -22.33
CA ASN A 57 -21.17 3.38 -21.94
C ASN A 57 -21.63 1.92 -21.88
N THR A 58 -20.79 0.97 -22.29
CA THR A 58 -21.06 -0.47 -22.13
C THR A 58 -20.85 -0.94 -20.69
N LEU A 59 -20.12 -0.17 -19.88
CA LEU A 59 -19.83 -0.52 -18.48
C LEU A 59 -20.96 -0.11 -17.52
N PRO A 60 -21.19 -0.89 -16.44
CA PRO A 60 -22.12 -0.51 -15.38
C PRO A 60 -21.76 0.86 -14.77
N ARG A 61 -22.77 1.69 -14.48
CA ARG A 61 -22.59 3.07 -13.96
C ARG A 61 -21.66 3.14 -12.73
N GLY A 62 -21.74 2.16 -11.83
CA GLY A 62 -20.88 2.10 -10.65
C GLY A 62 -19.39 1.97 -10.98
N VAL A 63 -19.03 1.24 -12.04
CA VAL A 63 -17.64 1.10 -12.50
C VAL A 63 -17.13 2.43 -13.03
N ARG A 64 -17.93 3.12 -13.85
CA ARG A 64 -17.58 4.45 -14.38
C ARG A 64 -17.39 5.50 -13.30
N ILE A 65 -18.26 5.51 -12.28
CA ILE A 65 -18.15 6.43 -11.14
C ILE A 65 -16.84 6.17 -10.40
N ARG A 66 -16.51 4.90 -10.11
CA ARG A 66 -15.24 4.54 -9.46
C ARG A 66 -14.02 4.93 -10.31
N LEU A 67 -14.07 4.76 -11.62
CA LEU A 67 -13.00 5.19 -12.52
C LEU A 67 -12.87 6.73 -12.57
N GLY A 68 -13.98 7.46 -12.52
CA GLY A 68 -13.98 8.91 -12.39
C GLY A 68 -13.39 9.38 -11.05
N LEU A 69 -13.74 8.71 -9.95
CA LEU A 69 -13.15 8.97 -8.63
C LEU A 69 -11.66 8.63 -8.60
N LEU A 70 -11.24 7.55 -9.24
CA LEU A 70 -9.83 7.18 -9.37
C LEU A 70 -9.05 8.23 -10.17
N LEU A 71 -9.61 8.72 -11.28
CA LEU A 71 -9.01 9.81 -12.05
C LEU A 71 -8.90 11.11 -11.22
N ALA A 72 -9.92 11.41 -10.42
CA ALA A 72 -9.88 12.55 -9.52
C ALA A 72 -8.81 12.36 -8.44
N TYR A 73 -8.73 11.18 -7.82
CA TYR A 73 -7.71 10.81 -6.83
C TYR A 73 -6.29 10.94 -7.41
N LEU A 74 -6.04 10.39 -8.59
CA LEU A 74 -4.72 10.43 -9.25
C LEU A 74 -4.30 11.87 -9.62
N ALA A 75 -5.27 12.78 -9.80
CA ALA A 75 -5.00 14.19 -10.04
C ALA A 75 -4.73 14.98 -8.75
N VAL A 76 -5.01 14.41 -7.57
CA VAL A 76 -4.64 15.01 -6.28
C VAL A 76 -3.15 14.76 -6.05
N PRO A 77 -2.32 15.81 -5.94
CA PRO A 77 -0.87 15.67 -5.80
C PRO A 77 -0.42 15.30 -4.37
N PHE A 78 -1.37 15.01 -3.49
CA PHE A 78 -1.14 14.69 -2.09
C PHE A 78 -1.89 13.40 -1.76
N ASP A 79 -1.22 12.43 -1.17
CA ASP A 79 -1.92 11.30 -0.57
C ASP A 79 -2.78 11.81 0.59
N LEU A 80 -4.09 11.55 0.50
CA LEU A 80 -5.08 12.02 1.48
C LEU A 80 -4.85 11.40 2.86
N ILE A 81 -4.19 10.24 2.89
CA ILE A 81 -3.72 9.54 4.08
C ILE A 81 -2.20 9.56 4.01
N PRO A 82 -1.53 10.40 4.81
CA PRO A 82 -0.09 10.42 4.80
C PRO A 82 0.50 9.25 5.59
N ASP A 83 1.39 8.49 4.96
CA ASP A 83 2.08 7.32 5.56
C ASP A 83 2.99 7.68 6.74
N PHE A 84 3.21 8.97 7.00
CA PHE A 84 4.06 9.48 8.07
C PHE A 84 3.31 9.78 9.38
N ILE A 85 2.04 9.39 9.52
CA ILE A 85 1.28 9.54 10.78
C ILE A 85 1.70 8.43 11.76
N PRO A 86 2.40 8.74 12.87
CA PRO A 86 2.98 7.72 13.76
C PRO A 86 1.94 6.76 14.37
N VAL A 87 0.73 7.23 14.65
CA VAL A 87 -0.35 6.40 15.24
C VAL A 87 -0.95 5.40 14.24
N LEU A 88 -0.96 5.72 12.94
CA LEU A 88 -1.36 4.80 11.87
C LEU A 88 -0.20 3.90 11.45
N GLY A 89 1.04 4.38 11.50
CA GLY A 89 2.24 3.58 11.24
C GLY A 89 2.51 2.47 12.27
N TYR A 90 2.07 2.62 13.53
CA TYR A 90 2.13 1.53 14.53
C TYR A 90 1.25 0.32 14.19
N ALA A 91 0.17 0.51 13.41
CA ALA A 91 -0.63 -0.61 12.92
C ALA A 91 0.11 -1.44 11.86
N ASP A 92 1.24 -0.93 11.36
CA ASP A 92 2.06 -1.55 10.33
C ASP A 92 3.30 -2.29 10.89
N ASP A 93 3.42 -2.38 12.21
CA ASP A 93 4.39 -3.28 12.83
C ASP A 93 3.93 -4.74 12.69
N PHE A 94 4.88 -5.64 12.48
CA PHE A 94 4.61 -7.05 12.21
C PHE A 94 3.74 -7.67 13.32
N GLU A 95 4.06 -7.37 14.58
CA GLU A 95 3.37 -7.85 15.76
C GLU A 95 1.91 -7.40 15.79
N ALA A 96 1.61 -6.15 15.44
CA ALA A 96 0.24 -5.64 15.41
C ALA A 96 -0.61 -6.33 14.34
N ARG A 97 -0.03 -6.58 13.15
CA ARG A 97 -0.68 -7.35 12.08
C ARG A 97 -0.89 -8.81 12.49
N ALA A 98 0.12 -9.43 13.10
CA ALA A 98 0.06 -10.81 13.57
C ALA A 98 -0.92 -10.98 14.74
N ASP A 99 -1.02 -10.02 15.66
CA ASP A 99 -2.01 -10.01 16.74
C ASP A 99 -3.44 -9.92 16.20
N THR A 100 -3.65 -9.13 15.13
CA THR A 100 -4.93 -9.08 14.43
C THR A 100 -5.29 -10.45 13.85
N LEU A 101 -4.31 -11.14 13.23
CA LEU A 101 -4.49 -12.50 12.74
C LEU A 101 -4.85 -13.48 13.88
N VAL A 102 -4.15 -13.41 15.01
CA VAL A 102 -4.44 -14.23 16.21
C VAL A 102 -5.86 -13.99 16.70
N GLU A 103 -6.28 -12.74 16.82
CA GLU A 103 -7.62 -12.38 17.27
C GLU A 103 -8.71 -12.89 16.30
N MET A 104 -8.45 -12.82 14.99
CA MET A 104 -9.36 -13.36 13.97
C MET A 104 -9.45 -14.89 14.05
N CYS A 105 -8.32 -15.57 14.30
CA CYS A 105 -8.28 -17.01 14.55
C CYS A 105 -9.09 -17.39 15.80
N ARG A 106 -8.91 -16.65 16.90
CA ARG A 106 -9.66 -16.81 18.16
C ARG A 106 -11.17 -16.64 17.98
N ARG A 107 -11.58 -15.76 17.07
CA ARG A 107 -12.98 -15.54 16.69
C ARG A 107 -13.55 -16.57 15.72
N GLY A 108 -12.74 -17.52 15.25
CA GLY A 108 -13.18 -18.58 14.34
C GLY A 108 -13.18 -18.19 12.85
N TYR A 109 -12.46 -17.13 12.46
CA TYR A 109 -12.42 -16.68 11.06
C TYR A 109 -11.34 -17.37 10.20
N ALA A 110 -10.64 -18.38 10.72
CA ALA A 110 -9.55 -19.06 10.00
C ALA A 110 -9.99 -19.57 8.61
N GLU A 111 -11.21 -20.09 8.46
CA GLU A 111 -11.75 -20.56 7.17
C GLU A 111 -11.97 -19.45 6.13
N ARG A 112 -11.85 -18.17 6.49
CA ARG A 112 -12.03 -17.02 5.60
C ARG A 112 -10.76 -16.23 5.36
N MET A 113 -9.61 -16.73 5.81
CA MET A 113 -8.32 -16.04 5.71
C MET A 113 -7.30 -16.85 4.90
N VAL A 114 -6.50 -16.15 4.11
CA VAL A 114 -5.30 -16.69 3.47
C VAL A 114 -4.13 -15.79 3.85
N LEU A 115 -2.93 -16.35 3.97
CA LEU A 115 -1.72 -15.59 4.29
C LEU A 115 -0.85 -15.46 3.04
N SER A 116 -0.33 -14.26 2.81
CA SER A 116 0.61 -13.97 1.74
C SER A 116 1.52 -12.81 2.15
N GLN A 117 2.72 -12.81 1.60
CA GLN A 117 3.77 -11.83 1.85
C GLN A 117 3.77 -10.68 0.82
N ASP A 118 3.11 -10.86 -0.32
CA ASP A 118 3.13 -9.90 -1.44
C ASP A 118 4.55 -9.51 -1.89
N ASP A 119 5.45 -10.50 -1.89
CA ASP A 119 6.85 -10.33 -2.27
C ASP A 119 7.08 -10.55 -3.76
N SER A 120 7.99 -9.76 -4.33
CA SER A 120 8.45 -9.86 -5.71
C SER A 120 9.86 -10.48 -5.78
N CYS A 121 10.10 -11.40 -6.72
CA CYS A 121 11.43 -11.99 -6.94
C CYS A 121 12.44 -10.94 -7.39
N TYR A 122 11.94 -9.92 -8.09
CA TYR A 122 12.68 -8.77 -8.56
C TYR A 122 11.70 -7.61 -8.67
N ILE A 123 12.11 -6.44 -8.19
CA ILE A 123 11.37 -5.19 -8.36
C ILE A 123 12.33 -4.14 -8.92
N ASP A 124 11.94 -3.55 -10.04
CA ASP A 124 12.68 -2.49 -10.72
C ASP A 124 12.33 -1.09 -10.18
N TRP A 125 11.21 -0.97 -9.45
CA TRP A 125 10.73 0.27 -8.87
C TRP A 125 11.31 0.60 -7.48
N ILE A 126 12.01 -0.34 -6.81
CA ILE A 126 12.63 -0.07 -5.51
C ILE A 126 14.14 0.05 -5.66
N ASP A 127 14.70 1.13 -5.09
CA ASP A 127 16.15 1.35 -5.06
C ASP A 127 16.81 0.22 -4.25
N PRO A 128 17.80 -0.52 -4.79
CA PRO A 128 18.49 -1.56 -4.03
C PRO A 128 19.07 -1.08 -2.69
N ALA A 129 19.41 0.20 -2.56
CA ALA A 129 19.90 0.80 -1.32
C ALA A 129 18.85 0.83 -0.20
N VAL A 130 17.54 0.74 -0.53
CA VAL A 130 16.48 0.71 0.49
C VAL A 130 16.12 -0.69 0.95
N MET A 131 16.50 -1.74 0.20
CA MET A 131 16.20 -3.14 0.53
C MET A 131 16.64 -3.55 1.95
N PRO A 132 17.80 -3.12 2.48
CA PRO A 132 18.19 -3.44 3.87
C PRO A 132 17.24 -2.91 4.95
N PHE A 133 16.43 -1.90 4.64
CA PHE A 133 15.43 -1.34 5.58
C PHE A 133 14.09 -2.07 5.49
N LEU A 134 13.86 -2.87 4.45
CA LEU A 134 12.67 -3.70 4.25
C LEU A 134 12.94 -5.12 4.74
N ALA A 135 13.41 -5.26 5.98
CA ALA A 135 13.98 -6.51 6.50
C ALA A 135 13.03 -7.71 6.45
N GLN A 136 11.72 -7.49 6.48
CA GLN A 136 10.67 -8.51 6.47
C GLN A 136 10.10 -8.80 5.06
N TRP A 137 10.58 -8.10 4.02
CA TRP A 137 10.09 -8.27 2.64
C TRP A 137 10.87 -9.38 1.93
N HIS A 138 10.63 -10.64 2.35
CA HIS A 138 11.26 -11.83 1.80
C HIS A 138 10.38 -13.09 1.96
N TYR A 139 10.50 -14.02 1.00
CA TYR A 139 9.61 -15.18 0.85
C TYR A 139 9.53 -16.13 2.07
N LEU A 140 10.41 -15.94 3.04
CA LEU A 140 10.46 -16.75 4.26
C LEU A 140 9.78 -16.07 5.46
N HIS A 141 9.35 -14.81 5.36
CA HIS A 141 8.80 -14.04 6.49
C HIS A 141 7.63 -14.77 7.16
N ILE A 142 6.69 -15.32 6.37
CA ILE A 142 5.57 -16.11 6.91
C ILE A 142 6.08 -17.31 7.71
N GLY A 143 6.94 -18.13 7.12
CA GLY A 143 7.41 -19.36 7.77
C GLY A 143 8.35 -19.12 8.95
N ALA A 144 9.22 -18.12 8.85
CA ALA A 144 10.27 -17.83 9.79
C ALA A 144 9.81 -16.99 10.99
N GLU A 145 8.83 -16.10 10.79
CA GLU A 145 8.41 -15.14 11.81
C GLU A 145 6.91 -15.28 12.13
N VAL A 146 6.03 -15.11 11.14
CA VAL A 146 4.55 -15.10 11.36
C VAL A 146 4.08 -16.40 12.01
N LEU A 147 4.44 -17.56 11.44
CA LEU A 147 3.94 -18.84 11.93
C LEU A 147 4.52 -19.21 13.30
N LEU A 148 5.73 -18.77 13.63
CA LEU A 148 6.27 -18.96 14.98
C LEU A 148 5.49 -18.11 15.98
N TYR A 149 5.30 -16.82 15.67
CA TYR A 149 4.63 -15.85 16.51
C TYR A 149 3.19 -16.26 16.86
N VAL A 150 2.40 -16.71 15.87
CA VAL A 150 1.00 -17.10 16.11
C VAL A 150 0.88 -18.44 16.86
N ARG A 151 1.84 -19.36 16.67
CA ARG A 151 1.89 -20.61 17.45
C ARG A 151 2.17 -20.34 18.92
N GLU A 152 3.12 -19.45 19.22
CA GLU A 152 3.40 -19.03 20.60
C GLU A 152 2.17 -18.44 21.29
N ARG A 153 1.25 -17.83 20.52
CA ARG A 153 -0.01 -17.25 21.00
C ARG A 153 -1.19 -18.21 20.96
N GLY A 154 -0.94 -19.50 20.69
CA GLY A 154 -1.90 -20.57 20.83
C GLY A 154 -2.85 -20.75 19.64
N VAL A 155 -2.52 -20.21 18.46
CA VAL A 155 -3.27 -20.53 17.24
C VAL A 155 -3.03 -22.01 16.90
N PRO A 156 -4.09 -22.85 16.83
CA PRO A 156 -3.94 -24.28 16.56
C PRO A 156 -3.37 -24.55 15.16
N GLU A 157 -2.55 -25.61 15.03
CA GLU A 157 -1.96 -25.99 13.74
C GLU A 157 -3.03 -26.28 12.67
N ALA A 158 -4.19 -26.81 13.06
CA ALA A 158 -5.31 -27.01 12.15
C ALA A 158 -5.81 -25.69 11.51
N GLN A 159 -5.85 -24.58 12.27
CA GLN A 159 -6.22 -23.27 11.71
C GLN A 159 -5.13 -22.73 10.78
N ILE A 160 -3.85 -22.98 11.09
CA ILE A 160 -2.72 -22.62 10.22
C ILE A 160 -2.81 -23.39 8.90
N GLU A 161 -3.04 -24.71 8.95
CA GLU A 161 -3.23 -25.56 7.78
C GLU A 161 -4.43 -25.10 6.94
N THR A 162 -5.56 -24.76 7.59
CA THR A 162 -6.72 -24.20 6.91
C THR A 162 -6.36 -22.93 6.13
N MET A 163 -5.61 -22.00 6.72
CA MET A 163 -5.24 -20.73 6.07
C MET A 163 -4.20 -20.88 4.95
N LEU A 164 -3.29 -21.84 5.05
CA LEU A 164 -2.18 -22.03 4.10
C LEU A 164 -2.45 -23.08 3.02
N VAL A 165 -3.38 -24.00 3.24
CA VAL A 165 -3.62 -25.14 2.34
C VAL A 165 -5.08 -25.19 1.91
N ASP A 166 -6.02 -25.31 2.84
CA ASP A 166 -7.41 -25.59 2.49
C ASP A 166 -8.10 -24.39 1.83
N ASN A 167 -7.91 -23.19 2.40
CA ASN A 167 -8.49 -21.98 1.85
C ASN A 167 -7.89 -21.62 0.48
N PRO A 168 -6.55 -21.61 0.28
CA PRO A 168 -5.98 -21.41 -1.05
C PRO A 168 -6.44 -22.47 -2.06
N ARG A 169 -6.50 -23.75 -1.66
CA ARG A 169 -7.04 -24.82 -2.52
C ARG A 169 -8.47 -24.51 -2.95
N ARG A 170 -9.34 -24.12 -2.01
CA ARG A 170 -10.75 -23.81 -2.29
C ARG A 170 -10.89 -22.62 -3.23
N VAL A 171 -10.14 -21.53 -2.99
CA VAL A 171 -10.18 -20.30 -3.79
C VAL A 171 -9.64 -20.54 -5.20
N LEU A 172 -8.49 -21.20 -5.33
CA LEU A 172 -7.80 -21.35 -6.61
C LEU A 172 -8.33 -22.50 -7.47
N ALA A 173 -8.83 -23.57 -6.86
CA ALA A 173 -9.42 -24.70 -7.59
C ALA A 173 -10.87 -24.44 -8.03
N GLY A 174 -11.46 -23.28 -7.68
CA GLY A 174 -12.82 -22.91 -8.07
C GLY A 174 -13.91 -23.78 -7.43
N ALA A 175 -13.61 -24.46 -6.31
CA ALA A 175 -14.61 -25.20 -5.56
C ALA A 175 -15.57 -24.19 -4.92
N ALA A 176 -16.75 -24.06 -5.52
CA ALA A 176 -17.84 -23.23 -5.06
C ALA A 176 -18.00 -23.38 -3.54
N ALA A 177 -18.06 -22.24 -2.84
CA ALA A 177 -18.70 -22.19 -1.54
C ALA A 177 -20.13 -22.75 -1.72
N ALA A 178 -20.32 -24.00 -1.30
CA ALA A 178 -21.64 -24.61 -1.13
C ALA A 178 -22.28 -24.08 0.15
#